data_AF-Q0RN28-F1
#
_entry.id   AF-Q0RN28-F1
#
_cell.length_a   1.000
_cell.length_b   1.000
_cell.length_c   1.000
_cell.angle_alpha   90.00
_cell.angle_beta   90.00
_cell.angle_gamma   90.00
#
_symmetry.space_group_name_H-M   'P 1'
#
loop_
_entity.id
_entity.type
_entity.pdbx_description
1 polymer ?
#
loop_
_entity_poly.entity_id
_entity_poly.type
_entity_poly.pdbx_seq_one_letter_code
_entity_poly.pdbx_strand_id
1 'polypeptide(L)'
;MAQFLVRPDLHREFTGPHSTFCLLTQADRATDFTLAPSSRYGSVVHRTLEADESLQDALGDQRIPADADVFVVCPDRFLVSPEPALVGAQRRIAVMPCGSTPVTDAQVAYFLSVVEQTDPADLETRADTLFEALGEADHVTLADLAGHASARFVISGDYEWNQQAGALAAGEQQIAPAGEASAVPTDLYRFDTSRRLGLDGQIALRGAPIVHRGDDPAVLAEQARLFDDLDVLRTATVVLHLADGMVTDCHAVNAAGKRAVDALAELFAADEAYRVVWEFGIGLNPVFEQQPGNCGMNEMYGAADGIVHLGFGLTPTTRYALTFTCADTVLSDPAGTRLAGPAPRRMRRRRTPTCGC
;
A
#
# COMPACT_ATOMS: atom_id res chain seq x y z
N MET A 1 -5.55 23.26 21.02
CA MET A 1 -4.24 23.54 20.39
C MET A 1 -4.17 22.65 19.18
N ALA A 2 -3.64 23.13 18.06
CA ALA A 2 -3.43 22.27 16.90
C ALA A 2 -2.43 21.15 17.24
N GLN A 3 -2.70 19.96 16.73
CA GLN A 3 -1.99 18.72 17.02
C GLN A 3 -1.06 18.31 15.88
N PHE A 4 -1.40 18.68 14.65
CA PHE A 4 -0.68 18.33 13.44
C PHE A 4 -0.16 19.57 12.74
N LEU A 5 1.12 19.57 12.40
CA LEU A 5 1.76 20.62 11.61
C LEU A 5 2.08 20.05 10.23
N VAL A 6 1.55 20.70 9.19
CA VAL A 6 1.84 20.37 7.80
C VAL A 6 2.78 21.43 7.25
N ARG A 7 3.90 21.01 6.66
CA ARG A 7 4.91 21.91 6.10
C ARG A 7 4.97 21.76 4.58
N PRO A 8 4.37 22.69 3.81
CA PRO A 8 4.35 22.61 2.34
C PRO A 8 5.72 22.42 1.70
N ASP A 9 6.77 23.03 2.29
CA ASP A 9 8.14 22.96 1.78
C ASP A 9 8.78 21.57 1.93
N LEU A 10 8.21 20.69 2.76
CA LEU A 10 8.68 19.30 2.95
C LEU A 10 7.91 18.28 2.11
N HIS A 11 6.85 18.69 1.40
CA HIS A 11 6.20 17.86 0.39
C HIS A 11 7.00 17.87 -0.91
N ARG A 12 8.04 17.04 -0.93
CA ARG A 12 9.02 16.96 -2.02
C ARG A 12 8.47 16.31 -3.27
N GLU A 13 7.40 15.53 -3.15
CA GLU A 13 6.67 14.91 -4.26
C GLU A 13 6.06 15.96 -5.20
N PHE A 14 5.69 17.11 -4.66
CA PHE A 14 5.33 18.25 -5.49
C PHE A 14 6.63 18.91 -5.96
N THR A 15 6.89 18.99 -7.26
CA THR A 15 8.09 19.62 -7.83
C THR A 15 7.75 20.81 -8.71
N GLY A 16 8.72 21.66 -9.06
CA GLY A 16 8.47 22.77 -9.99
C GLY A 16 7.53 23.88 -9.44
N PRO A 17 7.23 24.89 -10.28
CA PRO A 17 6.52 26.08 -9.86
C PRO A 17 5.00 25.87 -9.86
N HIS A 18 4.40 25.95 -8.68
CA HIS A 18 2.95 26.07 -8.52
C HIS A 18 2.62 27.25 -7.62
N SER A 19 1.49 27.90 -7.88
CA SER A 19 1.13 29.13 -7.17
C SER A 19 0.69 28.84 -5.73
N THR A 20 0.02 27.72 -5.52
CA THR A 20 -0.75 27.45 -4.31
C THR A 20 -0.54 26.02 -3.79
N PHE A 21 -0.26 25.91 -2.49
CA PHE A 21 -0.41 24.65 -1.75
C PHE A 21 -1.75 24.65 -1.02
N CYS A 22 -2.53 23.60 -1.17
CA CYS A 22 -3.82 23.42 -0.53
C CYS A 22 -3.79 22.21 0.39
N LEU A 23 -3.85 22.44 1.70
CA LEU A 23 -4.17 21.39 2.66
C LEU A 23 -5.69 21.23 2.69
N LEU A 24 -6.18 20.03 2.41
CA LEU A 24 -7.58 19.67 2.48
C LEU A 24 -7.80 18.67 3.63
N THR A 25 -8.60 19.04 4.62
CA THR A 25 -8.93 18.17 5.76
C THR A 25 -10.43 17.99 5.89
N GLN A 26 -10.88 17.07 6.74
CA GLN A 26 -12.29 17.04 7.16
C GLN A 26 -12.61 18.24 8.07
N ALA A 27 -13.82 18.78 7.96
CA ALA A 27 -14.23 20.02 8.62
C ALA A 27 -14.19 19.95 10.16
N ASP A 28 -14.63 18.82 10.73
CA ASP A 28 -14.68 18.59 12.18
C ASP A 28 -13.30 18.49 12.84
N ARG A 29 -12.23 18.29 12.05
CA ARG A 29 -10.84 18.26 12.52
C ARG A 29 -9.99 19.41 12.03
N ALA A 30 -10.58 20.41 11.37
CA ALA A 30 -9.81 21.52 10.81
C ALA A 30 -8.91 22.21 11.85
N THR A 31 -9.37 22.36 13.10
CA THR A 31 -8.58 22.99 14.17
C THR A 31 -7.40 22.15 14.67
N ASP A 32 -7.35 20.87 14.34
CA ASP A 32 -6.24 19.97 14.70
C ASP A 32 -5.02 20.23 13.81
N PHE A 33 -5.23 20.79 12.62
CA PHE A 33 -4.16 21.02 11.65
C PHE A 33 -3.72 22.48 11.64
N THR A 34 -2.40 22.68 11.52
CA THR A 34 -1.80 23.98 11.24
C THR A 34 -0.94 23.85 10.00
N LEU A 35 -1.11 24.79 9.08
CA LEU A 35 -0.30 24.91 7.88
C LEU A 35 0.85 25.88 8.15
N ALA A 36 2.09 25.40 8.05
CA ALA A 36 3.26 26.26 8.17
C ALA A 36 3.33 27.22 6.95
N PRO A 37 3.91 28.41 7.13
CA PRO A 37 4.31 29.26 6.02
C PRO A 37 5.23 28.50 5.06
N SER A 38 5.17 28.87 3.78
CA SER A 38 6.01 28.30 2.73
C SER A 38 6.88 29.38 2.10
N SER A 39 8.11 28.99 1.75
CA SER A 39 9.00 29.77 0.89
C SER A 39 8.86 29.43 -0.59
N ARG A 40 8.22 28.28 -0.90
CA ARG A 40 8.05 27.73 -2.24
C ARG A 40 6.77 28.20 -2.93
N TYR A 41 5.68 28.38 -2.19
CA TYR A 41 4.38 28.74 -2.74
C TYR A 41 4.06 30.22 -2.50
N GLY A 42 3.42 30.85 -3.50
CA GLY A 42 2.91 32.22 -3.37
C GLY A 42 1.68 32.31 -2.45
N SER A 43 0.93 31.21 -2.32
CA SER A 43 -0.19 31.07 -1.41
C SER A 43 -0.18 29.69 -0.73
N VAL A 44 -0.55 29.65 0.54
CA VAL A 44 -0.84 28.41 1.26
C VAL A 44 -2.23 28.53 1.85
N VAL A 45 -3.10 27.56 1.53
CA VAL A 45 -4.50 27.59 1.95
C VAL A 45 -4.88 26.29 2.65
N HIS A 46 -5.71 26.42 3.68
CA HIS A 46 -6.38 25.31 4.34
C HIS A 46 -7.85 25.34 3.96
N ARG A 47 -8.35 24.21 3.46
CA ARG A 47 -9.75 23.99 3.08
C ARG A 47 -10.30 22.76 3.77
N THR A 48 -11.61 22.68 3.85
CA THR A 48 -12.33 21.59 4.52
C THR A 48 -13.23 20.84 3.57
N LEU A 49 -13.36 19.53 3.79
CA LEU A 49 -14.41 18.68 3.26
C LEU A 49 -15.53 18.57 4.30
N GLU A 50 -16.74 18.95 3.93
CA GLU A 50 -17.93 18.77 4.75
C GLU A 50 -18.34 17.29 4.82
N ALA A 51 -19.10 16.88 5.84
CA ALA A 51 -19.37 15.46 6.15
C ALA A 51 -19.93 14.65 4.95
N ASP A 52 -20.82 15.25 4.16
CA ASP A 52 -21.46 14.61 3.01
C ASP A 52 -20.80 14.98 1.66
N GLU A 53 -19.68 15.70 1.69
CA GLU A 53 -18.98 16.18 0.50
C GLU A 53 -17.88 15.20 0.08
N SER A 54 -17.89 14.76 -1.18
CA SER A 54 -16.81 13.91 -1.70
C SER A 54 -15.56 14.73 -2.08
N LEU A 55 -14.41 14.07 -2.18
CA LEU A 55 -13.19 14.71 -2.70
C LEU A 55 -13.41 15.23 -4.13
N GLN A 56 -14.21 14.53 -4.93
CA GLN A 56 -14.57 14.92 -6.29
C GLN A 56 -15.35 16.24 -6.33
N ASP A 57 -16.35 16.38 -5.46
CA ASP A 57 -17.15 17.61 -5.38
C ASP A 57 -16.28 18.81 -5.00
N ALA A 58 -15.37 18.61 -4.06
CA ALA A 58 -14.44 19.65 -3.61
C ALA A 58 -13.47 20.11 -4.68
N LEU A 59 -13.00 19.20 -5.55
CA LEU A 59 -12.12 19.50 -6.68
C LEU A 59 -12.86 20.19 -7.84
N GLY A 60 -14.17 19.95 -7.96
CA GLY A 60 -15.05 20.64 -8.89
C GLY A 60 -15.38 22.09 -8.48
N ASP A 61 -15.23 22.43 -7.20
CA ASP A 61 -15.43 23.78 -6.67
C ASP A 61 -14.24 24.71 -6.98
N GLN A 62 -14.52 25.99 -7.20
CA GLN A 62 -13.55 27.08 -7.35
C GLN A 62 -12.67 27.29 -6.11
N ARG A 63 -13.05 26.75 -4.94
CA ARG A 63 -12.30 26.89 -3.68
C ARG A 63 -10.93 26.20 -3.67
N ILE A 64 -10.72 25.22 -4.57
CA ILE A 64 -9.42 24.57 -4.82
C ILE A 64 -8.92 25.01 -6.21
N PRO A 65 -7.86 25.83 -6.29
CA PRO A 65 -7.33 26.32 -7.56
C PRO A 65 -7.00 25.19 -8.55
N ALA A 66 -7.19 25.46 -9.84
CA ALA A 66 -6.95 24.48 -10.92
C ALA A 66 -5.46 24.12 -11.10
N ASP A 67 -4.55 24.90 -10.52
CA ASP A 67 -3.10 24.75 -10.55
C ASP A 67 -2.52 24.50 -9.14
N ALA A 68 -3.34 24.05 -8.18
CA ALA A 68 -2.87 23.80 -6.82
C ALA A 68 -2.17 22.44 -6.69
N ASP A 69 -1.18 22.42 -5.80
CA ASP A 69 -0.69 21.19 -5.17
C ASP A 69 -1.57 20.90 -3.96
N VAL A 70 -2.26 19.76 -3.97
CA VAL A 70 -3.29 19.42 -2.98
C VAL A 70 -2.82 18.25 -2.14
N PHE A 71 -2.69 18.47 -0.83
CA PHE A 71 -2.46 17.41 0.14
C PHE A 71 -3.74 17.16 0.94
N VAL A 72 -4.23 15.92 0.92
CA VAL A 72 -5.50 15.55 1.54
C VAL A 72 -5.28 14.67 2.77
N VAL A 73 -5.82 15.09 3.91
CA VAL A 73 -5.73 14.36 5.18
C VAL A 73 -7.08 14.36 5.89
N CYS A 74 -7.80 13.25 5.79
CA CYS A 74 -9.08 13.04 6.46
C CYS A 74 -9.05 11.75 7.29
N PRO A 75 -8.53 11.80 8.53
CA PRO A 75 -8.31 10.60 9.35
C PRO A 75 -9.53 9.71 9.54
N ASP A 76 -10.73 10.29 9.58
CA ASP A 76 -11.95 9.60 9.96
C ASP A 76 -12.92 9.42 8.79
N ARG A 77 -12.47 9.71 7.56
CA ARG A 77 -13.30 9.63 6.35
C ARG A 77 -12.71 8.71 5.31
N PHE A 78 -13.54 7.82 4.79
CA PHE A 78 -13.20 7.06 3.60
C PHE A 78 -13.22 8.00 2.40
N LEU A 79 -12.12 8.04 1.65
CA LEU A 79 -11.99 8.87 0.46
C LEU A 79 -11.85 7.96 -0.75
N VAL A 80 -12.61 8.27 -1.80
CA VAL A 80 -12.46 7.65 -3.12
C VAL A 80 -11.53 8.52 -3.95
N SER A 81 -10.59 7.88 -4.65
CA SER A 81 -9.70 8.57 -5.58
C SER A 81 -10.52 9.29 -6.66
N PRO A 82 -10.29 10.60 -6.88
CA PRO A 82 -11.03 11.35 -7.90
C PRO A 82 -10.76 10.84 -9.31
N GLU A 83 -11.75 10.97 -10.18
CA GLU A 83 -11.57 10.73 -11.62
C GLU A 83 -10.50 11.66 -12.21
N PRO A 84 -9.67 11.19 -13.16
CA PRO A 84 -8.61 12.00 -13.79
C PRO A 84 -9.11 13.33 -14.37
N ALA A 85 -10.34 13.35 -14.90
CA ALA A 85 -10.96 14.56 -15.44
C ALA A 85 -11.16 15.66 -14.39
N LEU A 86 -11.39 15.29 -13.12
CA LEU A 86 -11.59 16.22 -12.00
C LEU A 86 -10.28 16.67 -11.37
N VAL A 87 -9.24 15.82 -11.39
CA VAL A 87 -7.87 16.26 -11.10
C VAL A 87 -7.51 17.40 -12.06
N GLY A 88 -7.80 17.21 -13.35
CA GLY A 88 -7.55 18.18 -14.40
C GLY A 88 -6.09 18.20 -14.84
N ALA A 89 -5.75 19.03 -15.82
CA ALA A 89 -4.44 18.96 -16.47
C ALA A 89 -3.27 19.55 -15.65
N GLN A 90 -3.53 20.22 -14.53
CA GLN A 90 -2.52 21.02 -13.81
C GLN A 90 -2.43 20.71 -12.31
N ARG A 91 -3.51 20.26 -11.65
CA ARG A 91 -3.42 19.93 -10.23
C ARG A 91 -2.56 18.70 -10.01
N ARG A 92 -2.01 18.61 -8.81
CA ARG A 92 -1.33 17.41 -8.32
C ARG A 92 -1.87 17.07 -6.96
N ILE A 93 -2.16 15.80 -6.72
CA ILE A 93 -2.87 15.39 -5.51
C ILE A 93 -2.10 14.29 -4.79
N ALA A 94 -1.78 14.54 -3.53
CA ALA A 94 -1.29 13.52 -2.62
C ALA A 94 -2.37 13.27 -1.55
N VAL A 95 -2.84 12.04 -1.42
CA VAL A 95 -3.90 11.67 -0.47
C VAL A 95 -3.33 10.77 0.59
N MET A 96 -3.57 11.07 1.86
CA MET A 96 -3.29 10.15 2.97
C MET A 96 -4.57 9.37 3.31
N PRO A 97 -4.75 8.12 2.81
CA PRO A 97 -6.00 7.38 2.92
C PRO A 97 -6.14 6.78 4.31
N CYS A 98 -6.83 7.49 5.20
CA CYS A 98 -7.00 7.04 6.58
C CYS A 98 -8.31 6.30 6.84
N GLY A 99 -9.40 6.57 6.11
CA GLY A 99 -10.72 6.07 6.50
C GLY A 99 -11.06 4.61 6.16
N SER A 100 -10.22 3.92 5.38
CA SER A 100 -10.44 2.51 5.02
C SER A 100 -10.05 1.54 6.14
N THR A 101 -9.27 1.99 7.13
CA THR A 101 -8.86 1.24 8.33
C THR A 101 -8.88 2.15 9.56
N PRO A 102 -8.95 1.65 10.81
CA PRO A 102 -8.78 2.50 11.98
C PRO A 102 -7.40 3.19 12.00
N VAL A 103 -7.37 4.52 12.23
CA VAL A 103 -6.13 5.28 12.36
C VAL A 103 -6.20 6.14 13.62
N THR A 104 -5.18 6.04 14.48
CA THR A 104 -5.03 6.87 15.68
C THR A 104 -4.31 8.18 15.34
N ASP A 105 -4.46 9.20 16.18
CA ASP A 105 -3.72 10.46 16.00
C ASP A 105 -2.20 10.30 16.02
N ALA A 106 -1.69 9.35 16.80
CA ALA A 106 -0.28 9.03 16.83
C ALA A 106 0.19 8.48 15.47
N GLN A 107 -0.63 7.66 14.83
CA GLN A 107 -0.39 7.17 13.47
C GLN A 107 -0.52 8.30 12.44
N VAL A 108 -1.52 9.20 12.54
CA VAL A 108 -1.61 10.40 11.67
C VAL A 108 -0.32 11.23 11.75
N ALA A 109 0.12 11.56 12.97
CA ALA A 109 1.36 12.31 13.18
C ALA A 109 2.59 11.57 12.62
N TYR A 110 2.64 10.25 12.79
CA TYR A 110 3.69 9.41 12.24
C TYR A 110 3.70 9.45 10.70
N PHE A 111 2.57 9.24 10.04
CA PHE A 111 2.50 9.22 8.58
C PHE A 111 2.80 10.58 7.96
N LEU A 112 2.34 11.67 8.57
CA LEU A 112 2.78 13.02 8.19
C LEU A 112 4.31 13.14 8.23
N SER A 113 4.94 12.63 9.29
CA SER A 113 6.40 12.64 9.39
C SER A 113 7.08 11.76 8.33
N VAL A 114 6.47 10.64 7.92
CA VAL A 114 7.01 9.80 6.84
C VAL A 114 6.89 10.51 5.49
N VAL A 115 5.77 11.17 5.20
CA VAL A 115 5.61 11.99 3.99
C VAL A 115 6.73 13.04 3.91
N GLU A 116 6.96 13.80 4.99
CA GLU A 116 8.01 14.83 5.04
C GLU A 116 9.44 14.28 4.91
N GLN A 117 9.69 13.04 5.34
CA GLN A 117 11.01 12.40 5.30
C GLN A 117 11.24 11.59 4.01
N THR A 118 10.18 11.27 3.26
CA THR A 118 10.27 10.48 2.05
C THR A 118 10.94 11.29 0.96
N ASP A 119 12.01 10.74 0.39
CA ASP A 119 12.66 11.30 -0.79
C ASP A 119 12.01 10.69 -2.05
N PRO A 120 11.25 11.45 -2.84
CA PRO A 120 10.60 10.92 -4.04
C PRO A 120 11.62 10.43 -5.07
N ALA A 121 12.80 11.06 -5.20
CA ALA A 121 13.79 10.68 -6.19
C ALA A 121 14.50 9.37 -5.81
N ASP A 122 14.77 9.16 -4.53
CA ASP A 122 15.31 7.88 -4.05
C ASP A 122 14.28 6.75 -4.20
N LEU A 123 13.00 7.04 -3.95
CA LEU A 123 11.91 6.08 -4.18
C LEU A 123 11.77 5.73 -5.67
N GLU A 124 11.80 6.73 -6.55
CA GLU A 124 11.75 6.53 -8.00
C GLU A 124 12.93 5.67 -8.47
N THR A 125 14.14 5.96 -8.01
CA THR A 125 15.33 5.13 -8.33
C THR A 125 15.17 3.67 -7.89
N ARG A 126 14.54 3.42 -6.73
CA ARG A 126 14.23 2.07 -6.26
C ARG A 126 13.20 1.38 -7.16
N ALA A 127 12.15 2.10 -7.53
CA ALA A 127 11.12 1.59 -8.43
C ALA A 127 11.71 1.29 -9.83
N ASP A 128 12.49 2.20 -10.39
CA ASP A 128 13.16 2.04 -11.68
C ASP A 128 14.06 0.81 -11.70
N THR A 129 14.86 0.60 -10.64
CA THR A 129 15.72 -0.58 -10.51
C THR A 129 14.90 -1.88 -10.49
N LEU A 130 13.76 -1.88 -9.80
CA LEU A 130 12.83 -3.01 -9.78
C LEU A 130 12.23 -3.25 -11.16
N PHE A 131 11.72 -2.21 -11.83
CA PHE A 131 11.07 -2.33 -13.13
C PHE A 131 12.04 -2.68 -14.26
N GLU A 132 13.28 -2.20 -14.22
CA GLU A 132 14.33 -2.61 -15.16
C GLU A 132 14.55 -4.13 -15.07
N ALA A 133 14.72 -4.66 -13.84
CA ALA A 133 14.91 -6.09 -13.64
C ALA A 133 13.67 -6.93 -14.01
N LEU A 134 12.46 -6.42 -13.73
CA LEU A 134 11.22 -7.08 -14.12
C LEU A 134 11.04 -7.08 -15.65
N GLY A 135 11.42 -6.00 -16.34
CA GLY A 135 11.31 -5.86 -17.79
C GLY A 135 12.24 -6.78 -18.58
N GLU A 136 13.32 -7.26 -17.96
CA GLU A 136 14.25 -8.23 -18.55
C GLU A 136 13.84 -9.70 -18.32
N ALA A 137 12.86 -9.96 -17.45
CA ALA A 137 12.45 -11.29 -17.05
C ALA A 137 11.13 -11.72 -17.72
N ASP A 138 11.01 -13.01 -18.06
CA ASP A 138 9.73 -13.63 -18.45
C ASP A 138 8.91 -14.07 -17.23
N HIS A 139 9.56 -14.20 -16.08
CA HIS A 139 8.95 -14.51 -14.80
C HIS A 139 9.87 -14.16 -13.65
N VAL A 140 9.29 -14.11 -12.45
CA VAL A 140 10.01 -14.04 -11.18
C VAL A 140 9.54 -15.15 -10.26
N THR A 141 10.41 -15.54 -9.34
CA THR A 141 10.10 -16.53 -8.31
C THR A 141 9.89 -15.84 -6.97
N LEU A 142 8.80 -16.19 -6.30
CA LEU A 142 8.50 -15.83 -4.93
C LEU A 142 8.81 -17.07 -4.07
N ALA A 143 9.70 -16.96 -3.09
CA ALA A 143 10.01 -18.07 -2.19
C ALA A 143 10.19 -17.55 -0.76
N ASP A 144 9.60 -18.25 0.21
CA ASP A 144 9.80 -17.87 1.61
C ASP A 144 11.14 -18.37 2.15
N LEU A 145 11.72 -17.63 3.10
CA LEU A 145 13.00 -17.97 3.70
C LEU A 145 13.02 -19.31 4.47
N ALA A 146 11.87 -19.81 4.93
CA ALA A 146 11.78 -21.08 5.65
C ALA A 146 11.58 -22.28 4.70
N GLY A 147 11.36 -22.05 3.41
CA GLY A 147 11.21 -23.07 2.38
C GLY A 147 9.89 -23.84 2.45
N HIS A 148 8.83 -23.20 2.95
CA HIS A 148 7.48 -23.76 2.99
C HIS A 148 6.72 -23.63 1.66
N ALA A 149 7.07 -22.65 0.84
CA ALA A 149 6.28 -22.20 -0.29
C ALA A 149 7.18 -21.59 -1.39
N SER A 150 6.85 -21.88 -2.65
CA SER A 150 7.42 -21.18 -3.79
C SER A 150 6.39 -21.05 -4.91
N ALA A 151 6.30 -19.86 -5.48
CA ALA A 151 5.41 -19.53 -6.60
C ALA A 151 6.17 -18.83 -7.73
N ARG A 152 5.64 -18.95 -8.94
CA ARG A 152 6.09 -18.26 -10.14
C ARG A 152 5.07 -17.18 -10.50
N PHE A 153 5.53 -15.95 -10.69
CA PHE A 153 4.75 -14.87 -11.27
C PHE A 153 5.25 -14.61 -12.70
N VAL A 154 4.36 -14.74 -13.68
CA VAL A 154 4.67 -14.53 -15.10
C VAL A 154 4.64 -13.03 -15.41
N ILE A 155 5.71 -12.54 -16.05
CA ILE A 155 5.75 -11.16 -16.54
C ILE A 155 5.08 -11.08 -17.91
N SER A 156 4.02 -10.28 -18.03
CA SER A 156 3.25 -10.14 -19.27
C SER A 156 2.64 -8.74 -19.42
N GLY A 157 2.03 -8.48 -20.58
CA GLY A 157 1.25 -7.27 -20.84
C GLY A 157 -0.25 -7.42 -20.56
N ASP A 158 -0.67 -8.50 -19.89
CA ASP A 158 -2.10 -8.79 -19.64
C ASP A 158 -2.66 -8.08 -18.38
N TYR A 159 -1.81 -7.36 -17.65
CA TYR A 159 -2.13 -6.63 -16.43
C TYR A 159 -1.39 -5.27 -16.42
N GLU A 160 -1.79 -4.38 -15.52
CA GLU A 160 -1.20 -3.04 -15.39
C GLU A 160 -0.29 -2.96 -14.18
N TRP A 161 0.84 -2.25 -14.32
CA TRP A 161 1.69 -1.87 -13.20
C TRP A 161 1.36 -0.45 -12.76
N ASN A 162 1.07 -0.28 -11.48
CA ASN A 162 0.94 1.01 -10.82
C ASN A 162 2.21 1.31 -10.03
N GLN A 163 2.68 2.55 -10.13
CA GLN A 163 3.82 3.04 -9.38
C GLN A 163 3.38 4.23 -8.52
N GLN A 164 3.64 4.12 -7.22
CA GLN A 164 3.52 5.20 -6.25
C GLN A 164 4.92 5.53 -5.72
N ALA A 165 5.74 6.09 -6.60
CA ALA A 165 7.11 6.48 -6.31
C ALA A 165 7.51 7.62 -7.26
N GLY A 166 8.23 8.62 -6.75
CA GLY A 166 8.64 9.77 -7.54
C GLY A 166 7.86 11.04 -7.27
N ALA A 167 8.16 12.05 -8.08
CA ALA A 167 7.46 13.31 -8.06
C ALA A 167 6.17 13.23 -8.88
N LEU A 168 5.14 13.95 -8.44
CA LEU A 168 3.90 14.08 -9.21
C LEU A 168 4.10 15.03 -10.38
N ALA A 169 3.76 14.56 -11.58
CA ALA A 169 3.55 15.40 -12.74
C ALA A 169 2.18 16.07 -12.70
N ALA A 170 2.00 17.10 -13.52
CA ALA A 170 0.75 17.83 -13.63
C ALA A 170 -0.39 16.90 -14.08
N GLY A 171 -1.49 16.89 -13.34
CA GLY A 171 -2.65 16.02 -13.55
C GLY A 171 -2.56 14.64 -12.89
N GLU A 172 -1.49 14.37 -12.14
CA GLU A 172 -1.33 13.10 -11.42
C GLU A 172 -1.83 13.17 -9.99
N GLN A 173 -2.08 11.98 -9.44
CA GLN A 173 -2.39 11.77 -8.05
C GLN A 173 -1.64 10.55 -7.50
N GLN A 174 -1.35 10.55 -6.20
CA GLN A 174 -0.78 9.39 -5.51
C GLN A 174 -1.24 9.31 -4.06
N ILE A 175 -1.03 8.14 -3.46
CA ILE A 175 -1.12 7.95 -2.01
C ILE A 175 0.12 8.54 -1.32
N ALA A 176 -0.10 9.04 -0.11
CA ALA A 176 0.91 9.56 0.79
C ALA A 176 0.77 8.85 2.17
N PRO A 177 1.86 8.32 2.76
CA PRO A 177 3.20 8.20 2.19
C PRO A 177 3.20 7.35 0.92
N ALA A 178 4.01 7.75 -0.06
CA ALA A 178 4.24 6.96 -1.26
C ALA A 178 5.21 5.80 -0.95
N GLY A 179 5.25 4.82 -1.84
CA GLY A 179 6.26 3.76 -1.82
C GLY A 179 5.66 2.40 -2.11
N GLU A 180 5.04 2.26 -3.27
CA GLU A 180 4.48 1.00 -3.75
C GLU A 180 4.73 0.84 -5.25
N ALA A 181 4.98 -0.40 -5.68
CA ALA A 181 4.84 -0.82 -7.06
C ALA A 181 3.96 -2.08 -7.08
N SER A 182 2.85 -2.07 -7.83
CA SER A 182 1.91 -3.18 -7.82
C SER A 182 1.32 -3.52 -9.19
N ALA A 183 1.10 -4.81 -9.43
CA ALA A 183 0.49 -5.36 -10.62
C ALA A 183 -0.97 -5.74 -10.33
N VAL A 184 -1.90 -5.29 -11.18
CA VAL A 184 -3.34 -5.55 -11.07
C VAL A 184 -3.93 -6.00 -12.42
N PRO A 185 -4.86 -6.99 -12.46
CA PRO A 185 -5.36 -7.58 -13.71
C PRO A 185 -6.01 -6.61 -14.71
N THR A 186 -6.56 -5.49 -14.24
CA THR A 186 -7.21 -4.45 -15.06
C THR A 186 -7.08 -3.09 -14.36
N ASP A 187 -7.70 -2.04 -14.94
CA ASP A 187 -7.80 -0.74 -14.28
C ASP A 187 -8.31 -0.87 -12.84
N LEU A 188 -7.82 0.01 -11.95
CA LEU A 188 -8.11 0.02 -10.52
C LEU A 188 -9.61 0.20 -10.17
N TYR A 189 -10.47 0.50 -11.15
CA TYR A 189 -11.88 0.82 -10.96
C TYR A 189 -12.82 -0.31 -11.39
N ARG A 190 -12.30 -1.41 -11.96
CA ARG A 190 -13.11 -2.52 -12.47
C ARG A 190 -12.60 -3.84 -11.93
N PHE A 191 -13.42 -4.51 -11.12
CA PHE A 191 -13.13 -5.87 -10.69
C PHE A 191 -13.75 -6.88 -11.68
N ASP A 192 -12.92 -7.75 -12.24
CA ASP A 192 -13.34 -8.82 -13.15
C ASP A 192 -12.62 -10.13 -12.77
N THR A 193 -13.37 -11.09 -12.23
CA THR A 193 -12.82 -12.39 -11.79
C THR A 193 -12.32 -13.28 -12.93
N SER A 194 -12.63 -12.93 -14.18
CA SER A 194 -12.07 -13.59 -15.37
C SER A 194 -10.66 -13.09 -15.72
N ARG A 195 -10.24 -11.96 -15.15
CA ARG A 195 -8.91 -11.38 -15.28
C ARG A 195 -8.08 -11.76 -14.08
N ARG A 196 -6.89 -12.30 -14.31
CA ARG A 196 -6.07 -12.90 -13.27
C ARG A 196 -4.60 -12.62 -13.51
N LEU A 197 -3.87 -12.51 -12.41
CA LEU A 197 -2.42 -12.47 -12.43
C LEU A 197 -1.87 -13.87 -12.72
N GLY A 198 -0.84 -13.98 -13.56
CA GLY A 198 -0.18 -15.25 -13.89
C GLY A 198 0.67 -15.78 -12.74
N LEU A 199 0.04 -16.11 -11.61
CA LEU A 199 0.68 -16.51 -10.37
C LEU A 199 0.31 -17.96 -10.01
N ASP A 200 1.31 -18.84 -10.04
CA ASP A 200 1.15 -20.28 -9.86
C ASP A 200 2.11 -20.83 -8.81
N GLY A 201 1.64 -21.77 -7.99
CA GLY A 201 2.46 -22.48 -7.00
C GLY A 201 1.98 -22.23 -5.58
N GLN A 202 2.91 -22.02 -4.65
CA GLN A 202 2.61 -21.85 -3.23
C GLN A 202 3.17 -20.53 -2.71
N ILE A 203 2.37 -19.80 -1.94
CA ILE A 203 2.82 -18.57 -1.27
C ILE A 203 2.56 -18.67 0.23
N ALA A 204 3.57 -18.30 1.01
CA ALA A 204 3.47 -18.19 2.46
C ALA A 204 3.01 -16.79 2.87
N LEU A 205 1.83 -16.70 3.46
CA LEU A 205 1.38 -15.53 4.20
C LEU A 205 2.00 -15.53 5.59
N ARG A 206 2.88 -14.55 5.83
CA ARG A 206 3.44 -14.22 7.14
C ARG A 206 3.84 -12.74 7.17
N GLY A 207 3.14 -11.94 7.95
CA GLY A 207 3.31 -10.48 8.03
C GLY A 207 2.06 -9.81 8.57
N ALA A 208 1.89 -8.50 8.36
CA ALA A 208 0.64 -7.84 8.73
C ALA A 208 -0.44 -8.15 7.72
N PRO A 209 -1.62 -8.60 8.19
CA PRO A 209 -2.83 -8.42 7.43
C PRO A 209 -3.30 -6.96 7.52
N ILE A 210 -3.99 -6.54 6.48
CA ILE A 210 -4.69 -5.28 6.39
C ILE A 210 -6.08 -5.61 5.87
N VAL A 211 -7.11 -5.11 6.54
CA VAL A 211 -8.50 -5.32 6.17
C VAL A 211 -9.10 -3.96 5.90
N HIS A 212 -9.15 -3.54 4.64
CA HIS A 212 -9.81 -2.32 4.22
C HIS A 212 -11.32 -2.52 4.16
N ARG A 213 -12.06 -1.46 4.47
CA ARG A 213 -13.51 -1.36 4.22
C ARG A 213 -13.81 -0.18 3.28
N GLY A 214 -14.96 -0.23 2.63
CA GLY A 214 -15.58 0.94 2.01
C GLY A 214 -16.19 1.89 3.06
N ASP A 215 -17.04 2.80 2.61
CA ASP A 215 -17.59 3.86 3.46
C ASP A 215 -18.61 3.37 4.50
N ASP A 216 -19.17 2.16 4.36
CA ASP A 216 -20.21 1.63 5.26
C ASP A 216 -19.72 1.51 6.72
N PRO A 217 -20.23 2.30 7.67
CA PRO A 217 -19.85 2.19 9.08
C PRO A 217 -20.41 0.93 9.76
N ALA A 218 -21.45 0.29 9.21
CA ALA A 218 -22.07 -0.89 9.81
C ALA A 218 -21.12 -2.10 9.84
N VAL A 219 -20.07 -2.11 9.01
CA VAL A 219 -19.11 -3.22 8.94
C VAL A 219 -17.93 -3.10 9.91
N LEU A 220 -17.82 -2.02 10.69
CA LEU A 220 -16.67 -1.76 11.58
C LEU A 220 -16.40 -2.90 12.57
N ALA A 221 -17.45 -3.38 13.25
CA ALA A 221 -17.30 -4.45 14.23
C ALA A 221 -16.91 -5.79 13.59
N GLU A 222 -17.31 -6.02 12.34
CA GLU A 222 -16.96 -7.23 11.59
C GLU A 222 -15.55 -7.14 11.02
N GLN A 223 -15.17 -5.98 10.47
CA GLN A 223 -13.79 -5.68 10.04
C GLN A 223 -12.80 -5.93 11.17
N ALA A 224 -13.09 -5.45 12.38
CA ALA A 224 -12.24 -5.65 13.54
C ALA A 224 -12.08 -7.13 13.91
N ARG A 225 -13.19 -7.90 13.90
CA ARG A 225 -13.13 -9.35 14.16
C ARG A 225 -12.31 -10.09 13.10
N LEU A 226 -12.55 -9.80 11.83
CA LEU A 226 -11.81 -10.38 10.72
C LEU A 226 -10.31 -10.07 10.83
N PHE A 227 -9.97 -8.82 11.12
CA PHE A 227 -8.58 -8.44 11.38
C PHE A 227 -8.01 -9.22 12.56
N ASP A 228 -8.70 -9.32 13.69
CA ASP A 228 -8.24 -10.08 14.87
C ASP A 228 -8.03 -11.57 14.56
N ASP A 229 -8.83 -12.15 13.66
CA ASP A 229 -8.67 -13.54 13.21
C ASP A 229 -7.42 -13.72 12.34
N LEU A 230 -7.10 -12.71 11.51
CA LEU A 230 -5.95 -12.70 10.60
C LEU A 230 -4.65 -12.24 11.26
N ASP A 231 -4.68 -11.44 12.33
CA ASP A 231 -3.49 -10.80 12.93
C ASP A 231 -2.45 -11.81 13.44
N VAL A 232 -2.88 -13.06 13.66
CA VAL A 232 -1.98 -14.19 13.96
C VAL A 232 -0.90 -14.41 12.89
N LEU A 233 -1.15 -13.99 11.63
CA LEU A 233 -0.19 -14.05 10.51
C LEU A 233 1.08 -13.23 10.75
N ARG A 234 1.10 -12.31 11.72
CA ARG A 234 2.34 -11.64 12.14
C ARG A 234 3.37 -12.60 12.71
N THR A 235 2.93 -13.76 13.20
CA THR A 235 3.78 -14.75 13.87
C THR A 235 3.63 -16.17 13.33
N ALA A 236 2.45 -16.53 12.83
CA ALA A 236 2.16 -17.81 12.21
C ALA A 236 2.27 -17.71 10.68
N THR A 237 2.37 -18.87 10.02
CA THR A 237 2.48 -18.97 8.56
C THR A 237 1.32 -19.78 8.03
N VAL A 238 0.66 -19.23 7.02
CA VAL A 238 -0.37 -19.90 6.21
C VAL A 238 0.14 -20.01 4.80
N VAL A 239 0.00 -21.17 4.17
CA VAL A 239 0.39 -21.41 2.78
C VAL A 239 -0.87 -21.45 1.92
N LEU A 240 -0.91 -20.57 0.92
CA LEU A 240 -1.90 -20.61 -0.15
C LEU A 240 -1.34 -21.44 -1.32
N HIS A 241 -2.17 -22.29 -1.90
CA HIS A 241 -1.90 -22.91 -3.19
C HIS A 241 -2.64 -22.14 -4.26
N LEU A 242 -1.92 -21.72 -5.29
CA LEU A 242 -2.38 -20.88 -6.37
C LEU A 242 -2.30 -21.63 -7.69
N ALA A 243 -3.36 -21.51 -8.48
CA ALA A 243 -3.38 -21.89 -9.88
C ALA A 243 -4.03 -20.76 -10.67
N ASP A 244 -3.31 -20.22 -11.66
CA ASP A 244 -3.76 -19.12 -12.52
C ASP A 244 -4.26 -17.93 -11.70
N GLY A 245 -3.47 -17.48 -10.71
CA GLY A 245 -3.81 -16.34 -9.85
C GLY A 245 -4.97 -16.58 -8.88
N MET A 246 -5.45 -17.82 -8.74
CA MET A 246 -6.58 -18.16 -7.87
C MET A 246 -6.18 -19.12 -6.76
N VAL A 247 -6.62 -18.86 -5.53
CA VAL A 247 -6.46 -19.75 -4.38
C VAL A 247 -7.31 -21.00 -4.56
N THR A 248 -6.64 -22.14 -4.67
CA THR A 248 -7.27 -23.46 -4.77
C THR A 248 -7.31 -24.20 -3.44
N ASP A 249 -6.35 -23.92 -2.56
CA ASP A 249 -6.26 -24.50 -1.22
C ASP A 249 -5.51 -23.56 -0.26
N CYS A 250 -5.75 -23.70 1.04
CA CYS A 250 -5.15 -22.89 2.09
C CYS A 250 -4.97 -23.72 3.35
N HIS A 251 -3.75 -23.73 3.91
CA HIS A 251 -3.47 -24.48 5.14
C HIS A 251 -2.43 -23.76 6.01
N ALA A 252 -2.48 -24.01 7.31
CA ALA A 252 -1.52 -23.47 8.26
C ALA A 252 -0.31 -24.40 8.39
N VAL A 253 0.90 -23.84 8.46
CA VAL A 253 2.13 -24.60 8.73
C VAL A 253 2.12 -25.20 10.14
N ASN A 254 1.42 -24.54 11.08
CA ASN A 254 1.25 -25.00 12.44
C ASN A 254 -0.13 -24.62 13.00
N ALA A 255 -0.48 -25.14 14.18
CA ALA A 255 -1.79 -24.93 14.79
C ALA A 255 -2.12 -23.46 15.09
N ALA A 256 -1.11 -22.59 15.26
CA ALA A 256 -1.36 -21.16 15.54
C ALA A 256 -1.98 -20.45 14.34
N GLY A 257 -1.65 -20.85 13.11
CA GLY A 257 -2.23 -20.27 11.89
C GLY A 257 -3.66 -20.73 11.57
N LYS A 258 -4.21 -21.72 12.30
CA LYS A 258 -5.52 -22.30 11.99
C LYS A 258 -6.64 -21.25 11.98
N ARG A 259 -6.59 -20.28 12.90
CA ARG A 259 -7.59 -19.21 12.98
C ARG A 259 -7.66 -18.37 11.70
N ALA A 260 -6.49 -18.03 11.14
CA ALA A 260 -6.43 -17.30 9.86
C ALA A 260 -6.94 -18.14 8.69
N VAL A 261 -6.64 -19.45 8.66
CA VAL A 261 -7.17 -20.36 7.63
C VAL A 261 -8.69 -20.43 7.68
N ASP A 262 -9.26 -20.56 8.88
CA ASP A 262 -10.72 -20.64 9.06
C ASP A 262 -11.39 -19.34 8.58
N ALA A 263 -10.83 -18.16 8.93
CA ALA A 263 -11.33 -16.86 8.46
C ALA A 263 -11.23 -16.69 6.93
N LEU A 264 -10.11 -17.09 6.32
CA LEU A 264 -9.95 -17.07 4.86
C LEU A 264 -10.94 -18.02 4.18
N ALA A 265 -11.15 -19.22 4.73
CA ALA A 265 -12.10 -20.18 4.19
C ALA A 265 -13.55 -19.65 4.23
N GLU A 266 -13.93 -18.93 5.28
CA GLU A 266 -15.23 -18.25 5.37
C GLU A 266 -15.39 -17.17 4.29
N LEU A 267 -14.37 -16.34 4.08
CA LEU A 267 -14.36 -15.33 3.00
C LEU A 267 -14.48 -15.98 1.61
N PHE A 268 -13.67 -17.00 1.35
CA PHE A 268 -13.66 -17.74 0.08
C PHE A 268 -14.98 -18.47 -0.21
N ALA A 269 -15.73 -18.84 0.84
CA ALA A 269 -17.05 -19.46 0.71
C ALA A 269 -18.17 -18.42 0.53
N ALA A 270 -17.98 -17.21 1.07
CA ALA A 270 -18.93 -16.12 0.94
C ALA A 270 -18.89 -15.47 -0.45
N ASP A 271 -17.68 -15.30 -1.01
CA ASP A 271 -17.48 -14.67 -2.32
C ASP A 271 -16.22 -15.21 -3.02
N GLU A 272 -16.36 -15.68 -4.26
CA GLU A 272 -15.25 -16.20 -5.07
C GLU A 272 -14.22 -15.11 -5.39
N ALA A 273 -14.61 -13.83 -5.37
CA ALA A 273 -13.70 -12.70 -5.55
C ALA A 273 -12.52 -12.73 -4.56
N TYR A 274 -12.73 -13.22 -3.34
CA TYR A 274 -11.65 -13.34 -2.36
C TYR A 274 -10.65 -14.46 -2.67
N ARG A 275 -10.96 -15.37 -3.60
CA ARG A 275 -10.00 -16.38 -4.06
C ARG A 275 -9.07 -15.85 -5.14
N VAL A 276 -9.39 -14.73 -5.77
CA VAL A 276 -8.55 -14.15 -6.83
C VAL A 276 -7.49 -13.27 -6.17
N VAL A 277 -6.22 -13.52 -6.49
CA VAL A 277 -5.13 -12.58 -6.18
C VAL A 277 -5.33 -11.38 -7.10
N TRP A 278 -5.89 -10.32 -6.53
CA TRP A 278 -6.20 -9.09 -7.26
C TRP A 278 -4.97 -8.22 -7.44
N GLU A 279 -4.04 -8.28 -6.50
CA GLU A 279 -2.85 -7.45 -6.51
C GLU A 279 -1.64 -8.27 -6.10
N PHE A 280 -0.56 -8.09 -6.84
CA PHE A 280 0.78 -8.47 -6.44
C PHE A 280 1.61 -7.19 -6.38
N GLY A 281 2.07 -6.82 -5.20
CA GLY A 281 2.83 -5.59 -5.07
C GLY A 281 4.01 -5.69 -4.12
N ILE A 282 4.79 -4.63 -4.15
CA ILE A 282 6.05 -4.46 -3.44
C ILE A 282 5.98 -3.11 -2.74
N GLY A 283 5.96 -3.13 -1.41
CA GLY A 283 6.23 -1.93 -0.62
C GLY A 283 7.68 -1.51 -0.82
N LEU A 284 7.93 -0.21 -0.99
CA LEU A 284 9.23 0.37 -1.38
C LEU A 284 9.75 1.42 -0.40
N ASN A 285 8.90 1.97 0.49
CA ASN A 285 9.31 3.06 1.37
C ASN A 285 10.26 2.59 2.50
N PRO A 286 11.54 3.00 2.50
CA PRO A 286 12.51 2.53 3.49
C PRO A 286 12.52 3.38 4.77
N VAL A 287 11.83 4.53 4.76
CA VAL A 287 11.67 5.42 5.93
C VAL A 287 10.43 5.03 6.73
N PHE A 288 9.44 4.43 6.05
CA PHE A 288 8.27 3.87 6.68
C PHE A 288 8.65 2.66 7.55
N GLU A 289 8.03 2.59 8.72
CA GLU A 289 8.10 1.51 9.68
C GLU A 289 6.67 1.04 9.93
N GLN A 290 6.51 -0.28 9.92
CA GLN A 290 5.21 -0.90 10.02
C GLN A 290 4.51 -0.56 11.34
N GLN A 291 3.32 0.03 11.22
CA GLN A 291 2.51 0.44 12.37
C GLN A 291 1.69 -0.74 12.93
N PRO A 292 1.42 -0.75 14.26
CA PRO A 292 0.61 -1.79 14.88
C PRO A 292 -0.87 -1.70 14.47
N GLY A 293 -1.59 -2.81 14.60
CA GLY A 293 -3.02 -2.90 14.31
C GLY A 293 -3.37 -3.01 12.83
N ASN A 294 -4.66 -2.84 12.50
CA ASN A 294 -5.18 -2.78 11.14
C ASN A 294 -4.91 -1.40 10.57
N CYS A 295 -3.88 -1.26 9.74
CA CYS A 295 -3.48 0.03 9.22
C CYS A 295 -3.18 -0.06 7.73
N GLY A 296 -4.00 0.60 6.91
CA GLY A 296 -3.94 0.59 5.45
C GLY A 296 -2.58 0.98 4.90
N MET A 297 -1.99 2.03 5.47
CA MET A 297 -0.70 2.56 5.01
C MET A 297 0.49 1.60 5.24
N ASN A 298 0.32 0.48 5.97
CA ASN A 298 1.37 -0.53 6.10
C ASN A 298 1.76 -1.19 4.77
N GLU A 299 0.93 -1.07 3.74
CA GLU A 299 1.21 -1.54 2.39
C GLU A 299 2.46 -0.89 1.77
N MET A 300 2.72 0.37 2.13
CA MET A 300 3.86 1.17 1.64
C MET A 300 5.21 0.77 2.29
N TYR A 301 5.18 -0.06 3.33
CA TYR A 301 6.37 -0.46 4.08
C TYR A 301 7.36 -1.24 3.19
N GLY A 302 8.51 -0.66 2.90
CA GLY A 302 9.52 -1.30 2.04
C GLY A 302 10.72 -1.89 2.76
N ALA A 303 10.88 -1.68 4.07
CA ALA A 303 12.12 -2.05 4.77
C ALA A 303 13.39 -1.61 3.97
N ALA A 304 14.47 -2.40 4.02
CA ALA A 304 15.67 -2.07 3.24
C ALA A 304 15.55 -2.41 1.74
N ASP A 305 14.95 -3.56 1.42
CA ASP A 305 15.03 -4.24 0.12
C ASP A 305 13.64 -4.54 -0.48
N GLY A 306 12.61 -3.79 -0.10
CA GLY A 306 11.22 -4.03 -0.50
C GLY A 306 10.53 -5.16 0.27
N ILE A 307 9.21 -5.10 0.37
CA ILE A 307 8.37 -6.14 0.99
C ILE A 307 7.28 -6.55 0.02
N VAL A 308 7.24 -7.84 -0.33
CA VAL A 308 6.16 -8.40 -1.14
C VAL A 308 4.85 -8.37 -0.34
N HIS A 309 3.75 -8.03 -0.99
CA HIS A 309 2.40 -8.21 -0.47
C HIS A 309 1.46 -8.76 -1.55
N LEU A 310 0.32 -9.29 -1.12
CA LEU A 310 -0.76 -9.74 -2.00
C LEU A 310 -2.08 -9.09 -1.58
N GLY A 311 -2.85 -8.62 -2.56
CA GLY A 311 -4.18 -8.06 -2.37
C GLY A 311 -5.29 -9.00 -2.85
N PHE A 312 -6.42 -9.01 -2.15
CA PHE A 312 -7.62 -9.80 -2.45
C PHE A 312 -8.88 -8.97 -2.28
N GLY A 313 -9.83 -9.14 -3.22
CA GLY A 313 -11.02 -8.30 -3.27
C GLY A 313 -10.72 -6.85 -3.65
N LEU A 314 -11.77 -6.07 -3.90
CA LEU A 314 -11.69 -4.66 -4.25
C LEU A 314 -12.97 -3.95 -3.76
N THR A 315 -12.85 -2.99 -2.86
CA THR A 315 -14.01 -2.19 -2.45
C THR A 315 -14.37 -1.18 -3.55
N PRO A 316 -15.68 -0.90 -3.77
CA PRO A 316 -16.84 -1.41 -3.07
C PRO A 316 -17.42 -2.72 -3.65
N THR A 317 -16.78 -3.35 -4.64
CA THR A 317 -17.29 -4.60 -5.25
C THR A 317 -17.36 -5.73 -4.25
N THR A 318 -16.29 -5.95 -3.49
CA THR A 318 -16.30 -6.83 -2.33
C THR A 318 -16.50 -6.01 -1.05
N ARG A 319 -16.96 -6.69 0.00
CA ARG A 319 -17.20 -6.07 1.31
C ARG A 319 -15.92 -5.50 1.95
N TYR A 320 -14.81 -6.20 1.73
CA TYR A 320 -13.48 -5.85 2.20
C TYR A 320 -12.49 -5.94 1.04
N ALA A 321 -11.41 -5.17 1.11
CA ALA A 321 -10.18 -5.44 0.36
C ALA A 321 -9.11 -5.84 1.38
N LEU A 322 -8.35 -6.88 1.08
CA LEU A 322 -7.41 -7.49 2.01
C LEU A 322 -6.02 -7.39 1.43
N THR A 323 -5.08 -6.82 2.17
CA THR A 323 -3.66 -6.84 1.81
C THR A 323 -2.89 -7.65 2.85
N PHE A 324 -2.01 -8.54 2.40
CA PHE A 324 -1.14 -9.33 3.27
C PHE A 324 0.32 -9.05 2.96
N THR A 325 1.04 -8.43 3.88
CA THR A 325 2.50 -8.37 3.76
C THR A 325 3.09 -9.76 3.97
N CYS A 326 4.02 -10.13 3.09
CA CYS A 326 4.68 -11.43 3.05
C CYS A 326 6.15 -11.24 3.46
N ALA A 327 6.37 -10.91 4.74
CA ALA A 327 7.62 -10.40 5.29
C ALA A 327 8.86 -11.30 5.09
N ASP A 328 8.65 -12.60 4.89
CA ASP A 328 9.71 -13.58 4.65
C ASP A 328 9.88 -13.96 3.17
N THR A 329 9.06 -13.40 2.27
CA THR A 329 9.09 -13.75 0.85
C THR A 329 10.21 -12.99 0.15
N VAL A 330 11.04 -13.74 -0.56
CA VAL A 330 12.10 -13.24 -1.43
C VAL A 330 11.61 -13.33 -2.87
N LEU A 331 11.67 -12.19 -3.57
CA LEU A 331 11.42 -12.10 -5.00
C LEU A 331 12.76 -12.21 -5.73
N SER A 332 12.87 -13.13 -6.69
CA SER A 332 14.10 -13.32 -7.47
C SER A 332 13.83 -13.44 -8.97
N ASP A 333 14.78 -12.97 -9.77
CA ASP A 333 14.80 -13.16 -11.22
C ASP A 333 15.09 -14.64 -11.59
N PRO A 334 15.03 -15.02 -12.88
CA PRO A 334 15.34 -16.38 -13.34
C PRO A 334 16.80 -16.81 -13.09
N ALA A 335 17.73 -15.88 -12.92
CA ALA A 335 19.12 -16.14 -12.58
C ALA A 335 19.34 -16.36 -11.07
N GLY A 336 18.32 -16.13 -10.25
CA GLY A 336 18.38 -16.20 -8.79
C GLY A 336 18.90 -14.92 -8.13
N THR A 337 18.99 -13.81 -8.87
CA THR A 337 19.26 -12.49 -8.29
C THR A 337 18.05 -12.02 -7.50
N ARG A 338 18.27 -11.63 -6.25
CA ARG A 338 17.21 -11.07 -5.41
C ARG A 338 16.82 -9.68 -5.93
N LEU A 339 15.53 -9.50 -6.20
CA LEU A 339 14.91 -8.24 -6.59
C LEU A 339 14.26 -7.53 -5.41
N ALA A 340 13.57 -8.28 -4.54
CA ALA A 340 12.95 -7.74 -3.33
C ALA A 340 12.92 -8.76 -2.18
N GLY A 341 12.65 -8.27 -0.98
CA GLY A 341 12.48 -9.08 0.22
C GLY A 341 13.78 -9.28 1.03
N PRO A 342 13.68 -9.99 2.17
CA PRO A 342 14.76 -10.06 3.13
C PRO A 342 15.99 -10.78 2.57
N ALA A 343 17.17 -10.26 2.92
CA ALA A 343 18.42 -10.95 2.61
C ALA A 343 18.47 -12.32 3.33
N PRO A 344 18.88 -13.40 2.65
CA PRO A 344 19.12 -14.69 3.30
C PRO A 344 20.10 -14.50 4.45
N ARG A 345 19.82 -15.10 5.62
CA ARG A 345 20.74 -15.04 6.77
C ARG A 345 22.10 -15.63 6.36
N ARG A 346 23.07 -14.76 6.06
CA ARG A 346 24.46 -15.20 5.85
C ARG A 346 24.96 -15.82 7.16
N MET A 347 25.33 -17.10 7.13
CA MET A 347 26.09 -17.71 8.23
C MET A 347 27.29 -16.82 8.55
N ARG A 348 27.35 -16.25 9.76
CA ARG A 348 28.54 -15.56 10.25
C ARG A 348 29.68 -16.60 10.36
N ARG A 349 30.52 -16.70 9.33
CA ARG A 349 31.76 -17.48 9.40
C ARG A 349 32.70 -16.78 10.39
N ARG A 350 32.80 -17.29 11.61
CA ARG A 350 33.93 -16.97 12.49
C ARG A 350 35.14 -17.74 12.00
N ARG A 351 36.11 -17.05 11.41
CA ARG A 351 37.49 -17.57 11.33
C ARG A 351 38.14 -17.32 12.68
N THR A 352 38.08 -18.29 13.58
CA THR A 352 38.93 -18.30 14.77
C THR A 352 40.31 -18.82 14.33
N PRO A 353 41.43 -18.10 14.52
CA PRO A 353 42.76 -18.60 14.15
C PRO A 353 43.29 -19.74 15.03
N THR A 354 42.50 -20.27 15.96
CA THR A 354 42.93 -21.31 16.89
C THR A 354 42.26 -22.63 16.53
N CYS A 355 43.01 -23.51 15.89
CA CYS A 355 42.78 -24.94 16.03
C CYS A 355 43.10 -25.27 17.49
N GLY A 356 42.07 -25.39 18.33
CA GLY A 356 42.26 -25.89 19.69
C GLY A 356 42.77 -27.33 19.60
N CYS A 357 44.03 -27.52 19.98
CA CYS A 357 44.53 -28.80 20.48
C CYS A 357 44.33 -28.77 22.00
#